data_AF-A0A9D1PTI7-F1
#
_entry.id   AF-A0A9D1PTI7-F1
#
_cell.length_a   1.000
_cell.length_b   1.000
_cell.length_c   1.000
_cell.angle_alpha   90.00
_cell.angle_beta   90.00
_cell.angle_gamma   90.00
#
_symmetry.space_group_name_H-M   'P 1'
#
loop_
_entity.id
_entity.type
_entity.pdbx_description
1 polymer ?
#
loop_
_entity_poly.entity_id
_entity_poly.type
_entity_poly.pdbx_seq_one_letter_code
_entity_poly.pdbx_strand_id
1 'polypeptide(L)' 'MADEKTRKQVPLRLSKNLYDDLMKWAEDDFRSLNGQIEWILTEAVKRRKKKEESS' A
#
# COMPACT_ATOMS: atom_id res chain seq x y z
N MET A 1 -6.46 16.12 18.56
CA MET A 1 -6.61 14.83 17.84
C MET A 1 -7.39 15.07 16.55
N ALA A 2 -6.72 15.33 15.41
CA ALA A 2 -7.40 15.53 14.12
C ALA A 2 -6.68 14.87 12.92
N ASP A 3 -5.47 14.31 13.12
CA ASP A 3 -4.62 13.92 11.99
C ASP A 3 -4.63 12.42 11.65
N GLU A 4 -5.04 11.53 12.54
CA GLU A 4 -4.91 10.08 12.30
C GLU A 4 -5.89 9.52 11.26
N LYS A 5 -6.99 10.23 10.97
CA LYS A 5 -7.98 9.84 9.96
C LYS A 5 -7.87 10.60 8.63
N THR A 6 -6.97 11.56 8.52
CA THR A 6 -6.88 12.39 7.31
C THR A 6 -6.05 11.66 6.25
N ARG A 7 -6.74 10.89 5.39
CA ARG A 7 -6.13 10.25 4.23
C ARG A 7 -5.73 11.30 3.20
N LYS A 8 -4.43 11.41 2.93
CA LYS A 8 -3.92 12.25 1.83
C LYS A 8 -4.08 11.49 0.51
N GLN A 9 -4.76 12.09 -0.46
CA GLN A 9 -4.82 11.56 -1.82
C GLN A 9 -3.53 11.94 -2.56
N VAL A 10 -2.82 10.95 -3.08
CA VAL A 10 -1.60 11.13 -3.86
C VAL A 10 -1.81 10.51 -5.24
N PRO A 11 -1.60 11.24 -6.34
CA PRO A 11 -1.67 10.66 -7.67
C PRO A 11 -0.54 9.65 -7.86
N LEU A 12 -0.88 8.40 -8.16
CA LEU A 12 0.07 7.32 -8.38
C LEU A 12 0.14 6.98 -9.87
N ARG A 13 1.35 6.89 -10.40
CA ARG A 13 1.59 6.43 -11.78
C ARG A 13 2.07 4.99 -11.73
N LEU A 14 1.31 4.09 -12.33
CA LEU A 14 1.63 2.67 -12.43
C LEU A 14 1.75 2.29 -13.90
N SER A 15 2.65 1.35 -14.21
CA SER A 15 2.63 0.68 -15.50
C SER A 15 1.38 -0.21 -15.58
N LYS A 16 0.88 -0.44 -16.80
CA LYS A 16 -0.32 -1.26 -17.00
C LYS A 16 -0.19 -2.65 -16.38
N ASN A 17 0.95 -3.31 -16.60
CA ASN A 17 1.20 -4.66 -16.07
C ASN A 17 1.14 -4.69 -14.55
N LEU A 18 1.77 -3.70 -13.88
CA LEU A 18 1.74 -3.61 -12.43
C LEU A 18 0.32 -3.36 -11.90
N TYR A 19 -0.46 -2.54 -12.59
CA TYR A 19 -1.86 -2.31 -12.24
C TYR A 19 -2.69 -3.61 -12.33
N ASP A 20 -2.53 -4.36 -13.42
CA ASP A 20 -3.24 -5.63 -13.64
C ASP A 20 -2.85 -6.68 -12.57
N ASP A 21 -1.55 -6.78 -12.24
CA ASP A 21 -1.06 -7.68 -11.19
C ASP A 21 -1.60 -7.31 -9.80
N LEU A 22 -1.64 -6.01 -9.47
CA LEU A 22 -2.19 -5.52 -8.20
C LEU A 22 -3.71 -5.71 -8.12
N MET A 23 -4.43 -5.56 -9.24
CA MET A 23 -5.87 -5.80 -9.30
C MET A 23 -6.18 -7.26 -9.04
N LYS A 24 -5.50 -8.18 -9.74
CA LYS A 24 -5.68 -9.62 -9.53
C LYS A 24 -5.38 -10.03 -8.09
N TRP A 25 -4.29 -9.52 -7.51
CA TRP A 25 -3.98 -9.80 -6.12
C TRP A 25 -5.04 -9.26 -5.15
N ALA A 26 -5.57 -8.06 -5.39
CA ALA A 26 -6.65 -7.51 -4.58
C ALA A 26 -7.93 -8.38 -4.68
N GLU A 27 -8.26 -8.88 -5.86
CA GLU A 27 -9.38 -9.79 -6.09
C GLU A 27 -9.21 -11.11 -5.34
N ASP A 28 -8.03 -11.73 -5.42
CA ASP A 28 -7.69 -12.98 -4.73
C ASP A 28 -7.82 -12.84 -3.21
N ASP A 29 -7.50 -11.67 -2.65
CA ASP A 29 -7.60 -11.34 -1.22
C ASP A 29 -8.98 -10.78 -0.81
N PHE A 30 -9.95 -10.70 -1.73
CA PHE A 30 -11.27 -10.06 -1.54
C PHE A 30 -11.19 -8.62 -0.99
N ARG A 31 -10.23 -7.84 -1.50
CA ARG A 31 -9.99 -6.43 -1.13
C ARG A 31 -10.21 -5.49 -2.30
N SER A 32 -10.44 -4.21 -1.99
CA SER A 32 -10.35 -3.16 -3.00
C SER A 32 -8.90 -2.94 -3.40
N LEU A 33 -8.66 -2.50 -4.65
CA LEU A 33 -7.32 -2.14 -5.14
C LEU A 33 -6.65 -1.09 -4.23
N ASN A 34 -7.38 -0.06 -3.80
CA ASN A 34 -6.84 0.95 -2.89
C ASN A 34 -6.47 0.37 -1.53
N GLY A 35 -7.29 -0.53 -0.97
CA GLY A 35 -6.97 -1.22 0.28
C GLY A 35 -5.74 -2.12 0.15
N GLN A 36 -5.58 -2.77 -1.01
CA GLN A 36 -4.39 -3.57 -1.29
C GLN A 36 -3.13 -2.71 -1.39
N ILE A 37 -3.19 -1.57 -2.09
CA ILE A 37 -2.08 -0.61 -2.17
C ILE A 37 -1.72 -0.07 -0.77
N GLU A 38 -2.72 0.30 0.04
CA GLU A 38 -2.51 0.78 1.41
C GLU A 38 -1.80 -0.28 2.28
N TRP A 39 -2.21 -1.54 2.17
CA TRP A 39 -1.57 -2.65 2.90
C TRP A 39 -0.12 -2.85 2.48
N ILE A 40 0.16 -2.90 1.17
CA ILE A 40 1.53 -3.08 0.63
C ILE A 40 2.45 -1.96 1.11
N LEU A 41 2.01 -0.70 1.01
CA LEU A 41 2.81 0.45 1.43
C LEU A 41 3.05 0.45 2.95
N THR A 42 2.03 0.09 3.73
CA THR A 42 2.15 -0.03 5.19
C THR A 42 3.18 -1.08 5.58
N GLU A 43 3.12 -2.26 4.97
CA GLU A 43 4.07 -3.34 5.24
C GLU A 43 5.48 -3.00 4.77
N ALA A 44 5.63 -2.34 3.61
CA ALA A 44 6.93 -1.88 3.14
C ALA A 44 7.61 -0.90 4.12
N VAL A 45 6.86 0.07 4.65
CA VAL A 45 7.36 1.02 5.65
C VAL A 45 7.70 0.33 6.97
N LYS A 46 6.83 -0.57 7.47
CA LYS A 46 7.11 -1.34 8.69
C LYS A 46 8.38 -2.17 8.57
N ARG A 47 8.55 -2.88 7.44
CA ARG A 47 9.76 -3.69 7.18
C ARG A 47 11.02 -2.84 7.15
N ARG A 48 10.97 -1.66 6.53
CA ARG A 48 12.09 -0.71 6.54
C ARG A 48 12.44 -0.28 7.95
N LYS A 49 11.46 0.17 8.76
CA LYS A 49 11.70 0.62 10.13
C LYS A 49 12.37 -0.47 11.00
N LYS A 50 11.86 -1.70 10.93
CA LYS A 50 12.47 -2.84 11.65
C LYS A 50 13.93 -3.09 11.27
N LYS A 51 14.28 -2.90 9.99
CA LYS A 51 15.66 -3.07 9.50
C LYS A 51 16.60 -1.99 10.05
N GLU A 52 16.11 -0.76 10.18
CA GLU A 52 16.88 0.38 10.74
C GLU A 52 17.10 0.22 12.25
N GLU A 53 16.14 -0.34 12.99
CA GLU A 53 16.25 -0.58 14.44
C GLU A 53 17.18 -1.75 14.81
N SER A 54 17.46 -2.65 13.85
CA SER A 54 18.34 -3.82 14.05
C SER A 54 19.76 -3.59 13.53
N SER A 55 20.10 -2.36 13.13
CA SER A 55 21.40 -1.97 12.55
C SER A 55 22.14 -0.95 13.40
#